data_AF-A0A6N9RH49-F1
#
_entry.id   AF-A0A6N9RH49-F1
#
_cell.length_a   1.000
_cell.length_b   1.000
_cell.length_c   1.000
_cell.angle_alpha   90.00
_cell.angle_beta   90.00
_cell.angle_gamma   90.00
#
_symmetry.space_group_name_H-M   'P 1'
#
loop_
_entity.id
_entity.type
_entity.pdbx_description
1 polymer ?
#
loop_
_entity_poly.entity_id
_entity_poly.type
_entity_poly.pdbx_seq_one_letter_code
_entity_poly.pdbx_strand_id
1 'polypeptide(L)'
;MRDEFNETAVVMESGCSRFQFNLDGNGAKLNVFSKNPSLSEIDLYRKNEVQFALFVHNEVAYYLTKFGKEEWVECPFHASINSVKSRGIPVGFVAGKHNLSVAVVLCDEYKAQKFGGRFVTLSKKMSEMLIDIALMQLNKAISLREYELRIERTFTKYSASEMAAMAVVKCIGGKDDEDTGEEGVTPNAQENISKKYPDVKAFSHISLHSGHVCTQPWIDISQQSMRACRGLIVDSRETGWTRMILDKKIYPVYIHLDGSNLLGKLYLPSKNIKSDHPAVVFAVAAVAENGEQPWRKLHEWSGQLALTNPDCKPTVPWVAAMPMPPHDMGMPSLLEYLELMTWVGDFERVMAFAFSSYFYSKDNI
;
A
#
# COMPACT_ATOMS: atom_id res chain seq x y z
N MET A 1 -13.04 -10.87 13.91
CA MET A 1 -11.71 -10.71 14.53
C MET A 1 -11.10 -12.02 15.07
N ARG A 2 -11.84 -13.14 15.17
CA ARG A 2 -11.25 -14.47 15.50
C ARG A 2 -10.80 -15.29 14.28
N ASP A 3 -11.21 -14.92 13.06
CA ASP A 3 -10.91 -15.72 11.85
C ASP A 3 -9.52 -15.46 11.23
N GLU A 4 -8.89 -14.30 11.46
CA GLU A 4 -7.53 -14.03 10.96
C GLU A 4 -6.45 -14.86 11.67
N PHE A 5 -6.72 -15.28 12.91
CA PHE A 5 -5.79 -16.10 13.68
C PHE A 5 -5.73 -17.55 13.20
N ASN A 6 -6.79 -18.07 12.56
CA ASN A 6 -6.81 -19.44 12.05
C ASN A 6 -6.08 -19.61 10.71
N GLU A 7 -5.98 -18.57 9.87
CA GLU A 7 -5.25 -18.68 8.59
C GLU A 7 -3.73 -18.84 8.79
N THR A 8 -3.17 -18.37 9.93
CA THR A 8 -1.74 -18.52 10.22
C THR A 8 -1.40 -19.92 10.79
N ALA A 9 -2.36 -20.58 11.43
CA ALA A 9 -2.15 -21.87 12.10
C ALA A 9 -2.04 -23.06 11.13
N VAL A 10 -2.69 -22.99 9.97
CA VAL A 10 -2.77 -24.13 9.01
C VAL A 10 -1.42 -24.45 8.33
N VAL A 11 -0.44 -23.53 8.36
CA VAL A 11 0.87 -23.72 7.72
C VAL A 11 1.94 -24.26 8.69
N MET A 12 1.68 -24.29 10.01
CA MET A 12 2.69 -24.66 11.00
C MET A 12 2.79 -26.18 11.28
N GLU A 13 1.85 -26.99 10.82
CA GLU A 13 1.83 -28.43 11.13
C GLU A 13 2.82 -29.28 10.31
N SER A 14 3.42 -28.75 9.23
CA SER A 14 4.23 -29.54 8.28
C SER A 14 5.75 -29.52 8.51
N GLY A 15 6.24 -29.07 9.67
CA GLY A 15 7.68 -29.05 9.99
C GLY A 15 8.23 -27.63 9.93
N CYS A 16 8.44 -27.10 11.12
CA CYS A 16 8.60 -25.68 11.43
C CYS A 16 9.86 -25.07 10.79
N SER A 17 9.72 -24.45 9.63
CA SER A 17 10.68 -23.42 9.23
C SER A 17 10.59 -22.28 10.24
N ARG A 18 11.70 -21.94 10.90
CA ARG A 18 11.79 -20.77 11.82
C ARG A 18 11.47 -19.45 11.12
N PHE A 19 11.36 -19.46 9.80
CA PHE A 19 11.08 -18.27 9.02
C PHE A 19 9.97 -18.54 8.01
N GLN A 20 9.05 -17.59 7.89
CA GLN A 20 7.97 -17.63 6.92
C GLN A 20 7.92 -16.32 6.16
N PHE A 21 8.10 -16.42 4.84
CA PHE A 21 7.98 -15.28 3.95
C PHE A 21 6.64 -15.32 3.22
N ASN A 22 5.95 -14.18 3.19
CA ASN A 22 4.72 -13.99 2.44
C ASN A 22 4.81 -12.71 1.62
N LEU A 23 4.23 -12.73 0.44
CA LEU A 23 3.99 -11.58 -0.42
C LEU A 23 2.52 -11.57 -0.82
N ASP A 24 1.85 -10.46 -0.56
CA ASP A 24 0.43 -10.27 -0.87
C ASP A 24 0.17 -8.84 -1.41
N GLY A 25 -1.11 -8.49 -1.55
CA GLY A 25 -1.54 -7.16 -1.97
C GLY A 25 -1.11 -6.02 -1.04
N ASN A 26 -0.74 -6.33 0.21
CA ASN A 26 -0.33 -5.36 1.23
C ASN A 26 1.19 -5.20 1.34
N GLY A 27 1.98 -6.08 0.72
CA GLY A 27 3.43 -6.01 0.79
C GLY A 27 4.11 -7.35 1.03
N ALA A 28 5.42 -7.28 1.30
CA ALA A 28 6.17 -8.43 1.78
C ALA A 28 6.22 -8.45 3.30
N LYS A 29 6.14 -9.66 3.86
CA LYS A 29 6.23 -9.90 5.30
C LYS A 29 7.10 -11.11 5.57
N LEU A 30 8.06 -10.95 6.48
CA LEU A 30 8.90 -12.03 6.99
C LEU A 30 8.59 -12.23 8.47
N ASN A 31 7.94 -13.33 8.81
CA ASN A 31 7.80 -13.76 10.20
C ASN A 31 9.03 -14.56 10.60
N VAL A 32 9.62 -14.22 11.74
CA VAL A 32 10.72 -14.95 12.36
C VAL A 32 10.21 -15.55 13.65
N PHE A 33 10.24 -16.87 13.77
CA PHE A 33 9.77 -17.60 14.94
C PHE A 33 10.96 -17.99 15.81
N SER A 34 10.92 -17.55 17.06
CA SER A 34 11.90 -17.91 18.09
C SER A 34 11.21 -18.39 19.36
N LYS A 35 11.82 -19.37 20.03
CA LYS A 35 11.35 -19.92 21.29
C LYS A 35 11.89 -19.07 22.44
N ASN A 36 11.05 -18.22 23.02
CA ASN A 36 11.42 -17.29 24.09
C ASN A 36 12.66 -16.45 23.74
N PRO A 37 12.59 -15.58 22.71
CA PRO A 37 13.74 -14.80 22.28
C PRO A 37 14.27 -13.95 23.44
N SER A 38 15.57 -14.08 23.70
CA SER A 38 16.32 -13.27 24.66
C SER A 38 16.39 -11.80 24.21
N LEU A 39 16.67 -10.90 25.15
CA LEU A 39 16.82 -9.47 24.83
C LEU A 39 17.93 -9.21 23.82
N SER A 40 19.02 -9.97 23.86
CA SER A 40 20.11 -9.87 22.88
C SER A 40 19.67 -10.33 21.50
N GLU A 41 18.89 -11.42 21.38
CA GLU A 41 18.35 -11.85 20.08
C GLU A 41 17.38 -10.80 19.51
N ILE A 42 16.48 -10.26 20.33
CA ILE A 42 15.58 -9.17 19.93
C ILE A 42 16.39 -7.97 19.41
N ASP A 43 17.47 -7.59 20.11
CA ASP A 43 18.33 -6.50 19.70
C ASP A 43 19.08 -6.79 18.38
N LEU A 44 19.60 -8.01 18.20
CA LEU A 44 20.23 -8.44 16.95
C LEU A 44 19.23 -8.30 15.77
N TYR A 45 18.00 -8.78 15.94
CA TYR A 45 16.95 -8.67 14.92
C TYR A 45 16.58 -7.22 14.60
N ARG A 46 16.60 -6.32 15.58
CA ARG A 46 16.22 -4.92 15.40
C ARG A 46 17.34 -4.09 14.77
N LYS A 47 18.57 -4.25 15.25
CA LYS A 47 19.67 -3.30 15.00
C LYS A 47 20.65 -3.75 13.92
N ASN A 48 20.85 -5.05 13.72
CA ASN A 48 21.88 -5.50 12.80
C ASN A 48 21.49 -5.28 11.33
N GLU A 49 22.51 -5.08 10.49
CA GLU A 49 22.36 -5.15 9.04
C GLU A 49 21.64 -6.44 8.65
N VAL A 50 20.70 -6.36 7.71
CA VAL A 50 20.08 -7.54 7.10
C VAL A 50 20.46 -7.63 5.64
N GLN A 51 20.78 -8.84 5.23
CA GLN A 51 21.05 -9.17 3.85
C GLN A 51 19.95 -10.10 3.36
N PHE A 52 19.52 -9.87 2.13
CA PHE A 52 18.52 -10.68 1.47
C PHE A 52 19.11 -11.26 0.19
N ALA A 53 18.67 -12.46 -0.16
CA ALA A 53 19.00 -13.08 -1.42
C ALA A 53 17.79 -13.89 -1.93
N LEU A 54 17.66 -13.99 -3.25
CA LEU A 54 16.57 -14.74 -3.88
C LEU A 54 17.16 -15.85 -4.74
N PHE A 55 16.81 -17.09 -4.43
CA PHE A 55 17.21 -18.26 -5.20
C PHE A 55 15.95 -18.92 -5.78
N VAL A 56 16.03 -19.48 -7.00
CA VAL A 56 14.88 -20.13 -7.65
C VAL A 56 15.30 -21.51 -8.14
N HIS A 57 14.58 -22.54 -7.70
CA HIS A 57 14.81 -23.91 -8.15
C HIS A 57 13.50 -24.69 -8.21
N ASN A 58 13.29 -25.45 -9.29
CA ASN A 58 12.06 -26.19 -9.56
C ASN A 58 10.80 -25.31 -9.39
N GLU A 59 10.84 -24.07 -9.88
CA GLU A 59 9.73 -23.07 -9.82
C GLU A 59 9.34 -22.63 -8.40
N VAL A 60 10.03 -23.11 -7.37
CA VAL A 60 9.94 -22.59 -6.01
C VAL A 60 11.01 -21.52 -5.83
N ALA A 61 10.61 -20.40 -5.25
CA ALA A 61 11.53 -19.36 -4.84
C ALA A 61 11.95 -19.60 -3.38
N TYR A 62 13.18 -19.27 -3.05
CA TYR A 62 13.73 -19.38 -1.71
C TYR A 62 14.18 -17.98 -1.33
N TYR A 63 13.42 -17.36 -0.43
CA TYR A 63 13.73 -16.05 0.12
C TYR A 63 14.73 -16.24 1.27
N LEU A 64 15.98 -15.88 1.02
CA LEU A 64 17.09 -16.09 1.94
C LEU A 64 17.31 -14.81 2.74
N THR A 65 17.53 -14.94 4.05
CA THR A 65 17.78 -13.81 4.93
C THR A 65 18.97 -14.09 5.84
N LYS A 66 19.76 -13.06 6.13
CA LYS A 66 20.88 -13.10 7.08
C LYS A 66 20.89 -11.85 7.94
N PHE A 67 20.95 -12.00 9.26
CA PHE A 67 20.99 -10.89 10.23
C PHE A 67 22.40 -10.74 10.81
N GLY A 68 23.12 -9.68 10.45
CA GLY A 68 24.49 -9.44 10.92
C GLY A 68 25.45 -10.56 10.50
N LYS A 69 26.05 -11.23 11.48
CA LYS A 69 27.04 -12.31 11.27
C LYS A 69 26.44 -13.72 11.28
N GLU A 70 25.12 -13.85 11.47
CA GLU A 70 24.43 -15.13 11.49
C GLU A 70 24.57 -15.89 10.15
N GLU A 71 24.23 -17.17 10.16
CA GLU A 71 24.14 -17.96 8.94
C GLU A 71 22.95 -17.52 8.08
N TRP A 72 23.01 -17.85 6.79
CA TRP A 72 21.87 -17.67 5.90
C TRP A 72 20.75 -18.61 6.33
N VAL A 73 19.53 -18.10 6.33
CA VAL A 73 18.33 -18.90 6.55
C VAL A 73 17.37 -18.74 5.39
N GLU A 74 16.77 -19.84 5.00
CA GLU A 74 15.89 -19.97 3.85
C GLU A 74 14.40 -19.98 4.21
N CYS A 75 13.61 -19.34 3.36
CA CYS A 75 12.16 -19.36 3.44
C CYS A 75 11.62 -19.76 2.06
N PRO A 76 11.18 -21.01 1.86
CA PRO A 76 10.49 -21.37 0.64
C PRO A 76 9.26 -20.49 0.42
N PHE A 77 9.06 -20.07 -0.82
CA PHE A 77 8.01 -19.15 -1.24
C PHE A 77 7.45 -19.57 -2.60
N HIS A 78 6.13 -19.66 -2.66
CA HIS A 78 5.39 -19.75 -3.90
C HIS A 78 4.08 -18.95 -3.80
N ALA A 79 3.93 -17.92 -4.62
CA ALA A 79 2.82 -16.96 -4.49
C ALA A 79 1.42 -17.59 -4.57
N SER A 80 1.26 -18.71 -5.30
CA SER A 80 -0.03 -19.40 -5.40
C SER A 80 -0.39 -20.31 -4.21
N ILE A 81 0.53 -20.54 -3.27
CA ILE A 81 0.25 -21.27 -2.01
C ILE A 81 -0.52 -20.40 -1.02
N ASN A 82 -0.43 -19.08 -1.15
CA ASN A 82 -1.25 -18.16 -0.37
C ASN A 82 -2.74 -18.39 -0.62
N SER A 83 -3.56 -18.12 0.40
CA SER A 83 -5.01 -18.25 0.27
C SER A 83 -5.52 -17.38 -0.88
N VAL A 84 -6.63 -17.77 -1.52
CA VAL A 84 -7.17 -17.01 -2.65
C VAL A 84 -7.44 -15.54 -2.31
N LYS A 85 -7.71 -15.23 -1.03
CA LYS A 85 -7.96 -13.87 -0.54
C LYS A 85 -6.68 -13.06 -0.36
N SER A 86 -5.58 -13.71 0.02
CA SER A 86 -4.31 -13.05 0.31
C SER A 86 -3.31 -13.13 -0.85
N ARG A 87 -3.46 -14.05 -1.81
CA ARG A 87 -2.54 -14.12 -2.95
C ARG A 87 -2.63 -12.86 -3.80
N GLY A 88 -1.49 -12.32 -4.19
CA GLY A 88 -1.40 -11.13 -5.03
C GLY A 88 -0.01 -10.54 -5.03
N ILE A 89 0.11 -9.39 -5.68
CA ILE A 89 1.28 -8.53 -5.60
C ILE A 89 0.87 -7.17 -5.02
N PRO A 90 1.78 -6.42 -4.39
CA PRO A 90 1.46 -5.12 -3.81
C PRO A 90 0.83 -4.18 -4.83
N VAL A 91 -0.32 -3.63 -4.45
CA VAL A 91 -1.10 -2.74 -5.30
C VAL A 91 -0.27 -1.50 -5.64
N GLY A 92 -0.12 -1.22 -6.93
CA GLY A 92 0.62 -0.04 -7.41
C GLY A 92 2.14 -0.20 -7.42
N PHE A 93 2.69 -1.40 -7.22
CA PHE A 93 4.11 -1.65 -7.48
C PHE A 93 4.46 -1.37 -8.95
N VAL A 94 5.58 -0.66 -9.18
CA VAL A 94 6.10 -0.38 -10.52
C VAL A 94 7.56 -0.82 -10.57
N ALA A 95 7.82 -1.86 -11.36
CA ALA A 95 9.15 -2.41 -11.63
C ALA A 95 10.15 -1.31 -12.04
N GLY A 96 11.39 -1.41 -11.56
CA GLY A 96 12.44 -0.41 -11.76
C GLY A 96 12.23 0.95 -11.07
N LYS A 97 11.05 1.25 -10.53
CA LYS A 97 10.77 2.54 -9.85
C LYS A 97 10.64 2.40 -8.34
N HIS A 98 9.92 1.38 -7.88
CA HIS A 98 9.60 1.22 -6.47
C HIS A 98 10.53 0.21 -5.80
N ASN A 99 10.90 0.51 -4.56
CA ASN A 99 11.45 -0.46 -3.63
C ASN A 99 10.29 -1.14 -2.90
N LEU A 100 10.39 -2.46 -2.75
CA LEU A 100 9.44 -3.21 -1.95
C LEU A 100 9.87 -3.16 -0.48
N SER A 101 8.95 -2.85 0.41
CA SER A 101 9.20 -2.90 1.85
C SER A 101 8.85 -4.28 2.40
N VAL A 102 9.72 -4.81 3.24
CA VAL A 102 9.51 -6.06 3.99
C VAL A 102 9.27 -5.72 5.45
N ALA A 103 8.09 -6.09 5.94
CA ALA A 103 7.80 -6.09 7.37
C ALA A 103 8.42 -7.34 8.01
N VAL A 104 9.55 -7.18 8.71
CA VAL A 104 10.17 -8.26 9.48
C VAL A 104 9.55 -8.26 10.88
N VAL A 105 8.96 -9.37 11.30
CA VAL A 105 8.26 -9.50 12.58
C VAL A 105 8.83 -10.68 13.37
N LEU A 106 9.33 -10.41 14.58
CA LEU A 106 9.79 -11.45 15.49
C LEU A 106 8.62 -11.93 16.36
N CYS A 107 8.32 -13.22 16.26
CA CYS A 107 7.20 -13.90 16.90
C CYS A 107 7.69 -14.97 17.88
N ASP A 108 6.95 -15.15 18.98
CA ASP A 108 7.02 -16.36 19.79
C ASP A 108 6.47 -17.53 18.99
N GLU A 109 7.21 -18.63 18.93
CA GLU A 109 6.78 -19.87 18.27
C GLU A 109 5.50 -20.47 18.89
N TYR A 110 5.24 -20.28 20.18
CA TYR A 110 4.14 -20.94 20.92
C TYR A 110 3.03 -19.97 21.34
N LYS A 111 3.34 -18.69 21.58
CA LYS A 111 2.42 -17.76 22.28
C LYS A 111 1.73 -16.74 21.38
N ALA A 112 1.91 -16.80 20.06
CA ALA A 112 1.44 -15.77 19.10
C ALA A 112 1.87 -14.34 19.50
N GLN A 113 2.84 -14.19 20.40
CA GLN A 113 3.29 -12.93 20.95
C GLN A 113 4.33 -12.33 20.00
N LYS A 114 4.19 -11.05 19.68
CA LYS A 114 5.18 -10.32 18.87
C LYS A 114 6.17 -9.63 19.79
N PHE A 115 7.46 -9.90 19.61
CA PHE A 115 8.54 -9.30 20.40
C PHE A 115 9.16 -8.07 19.73
N GLY A 116 8.86 -7.84 18.46
CA GLY A 116 9.30 -6.64 17.75
C GLY A 116 9.05 -6.76 16.25
N GLY A 117 9.26 -5.65 15.57
CA GLY A 117 9.31 -5.65 14.12
C GLY A 117 10.15 -4.50 13.61
N ARG A 118 10.57 -4.62 12.36
CA ARG A 118 11.20 -3.53 11.61
C ARG A 118 10.76 -3.57 10.16
N PHE A 119 10.72 -2.39 9.57
CA PHE A 119 10.51 -2.23 8.14
C PHE A 119 11.86 -2.06 7.47
N VAL A 120 12.08 -2.82 6.42
CA VAL A 120 13.31 -2.78 5.65
C VAL A 120 12.95 -2.75 4.17
N THR A 121 13.55 -1.82 3.42
CA THR A 121 13.37 -1.77 1.97
C THR A 121 14.31 -2.76 1.28
N LEU A 122 13.80 -3.41 0.24
CA LEU A 122 14.60 -4.16 -0.73
C LEU A 122 15.13 -3.20 -1.79
N SER A 123 16.24 -3.57 -2.42
CA SER A 123 16.71 -2.82 -3.57
C SER A 123 15.75 -2.94 -4.76
N LYS A 124 15.86 -2.04 -5.74
CA LYS A 124 14.96 -2.02 -6.91
C LYS A 124 15.03 -3.33 -7.68
N LYS A 125 16.25 -3.81 -7.94
CA LYS A 125 16.48 -5.06 -8.67
C LYS A 125 15.90 -6.28 -7.94
N MET A 126 16.08 -6.33 -6.62
CA MET A 126 15.50 -7.39 -5.79
C MET A 126 13.96 -7.34 -5.80
N SER A 127 13.41 -6.13 -5.69
CA SER A 127 11.96 -5.87 -5.68
C SER A 127 11.29 -6.30 -6.98
N GLU A 128 11.86 -5.91 -8.11
CA GLU A 128 11.41 -6.28 -9.45
C GLU A 128 11.46 -7.80 -9.66
N MET A 129 12.61 -8.42 -9.37
CA MET A 129 12.78 -9.86 -9.52
C MET A 129 11.79 -10.67 -8.66
N LEU A 130 11.57 -10.25 -7.41
CA LEU A 130 10.62 -10.90 -6.52
C LEU A 130 9.18 -10.81 -7.07
N ILE A 131 8.80 -9.67 -7.63
CA ILE A 131 7.46 -9.45 -8.21
C ILE A 131 7.27 -10.26 -9.48
N ASP A 132 8.27 -10.30 -10.35
CA ASP A 132 8.24 -11.12 -11.57
C ASP A 132 8.08 -12.60 -11.25
N ILE A 133 8.83 -13.10 -10.26
CA ILE A 133 8.70 -14.48 -9.78
C ILE A 133 7.31 -14.74 -9.23
N ALA A 134 6.77 -13.84 -8.40
CA ALA A 134 5.42 -13.99 -7.85
C ALA A 134 4.36 -14.02 -8.95
N LEU A 135 4.46 -13.14 -9.97
CA LEU A 135 3.56 -13.12 -11.11
C LEU A 135 3.65 -14.41 -11.94
N MET A 136 4.85 -14.94 -12.19
CA MET A 136 5.03 -16.23 -12.86
C MET A 136 4.37 -17.37 -12.07
N GLN A 137 4.57 -17.41 -10.76
CA GLN A 137 4.01 -18.42 -9.86
C GLN A 137 2.48 -18.34 -9.74
N LEU A 138 1.90 -17.14 -9.81
CA LEU A 138 0.44 -16.94 -9.83
C LEU A 138 -0.19 -17.46 -11.13
N ASN A 139 0.54 -17.38 -12.25
CA ASN A 139 0.09 -17.92 -13.54
C ASN A 139 0.24 -19.45 -13.63
N LYS A 140 1.03 -20.07 -12.75
CA LYS A 140 1.24 -21.51 -12.70
C LYS A 140 0.95 -22.05 -11.30
N ALA A 141 -0.33 -22.26 -11.01
CA ALA A 141 -0.75 -22.82 -9.73
C ALA A 141 -0.07 -24.18 -9.47
N ILE A 142 0.37 -24.39 -8.24
CA ILE A 142 0.99 -25.63 -7.78
C ILE A 142 0.15 -26.20 -6.63
N SER A 143 0.05 -27.53 -6.54
CA SER A 143 -0.58 -28.16 -5.37
C SER A 143 0.35 -28.10 -4.15
N LEU A 144 -0.21 -28.05 -2.94
CA LEU A 144 0.57 -28.05 -1.70
C LEU A 144 1.55 -29.23 -1.63
N ARG A 145 1.07 -30.44 -1.96
CA ARG A 145 1.90 -31.65 -1.98
C ARG A 145 3.08 -31.53 -2.95
N GLU A 146 2.86 -30.97 -4.14
CA GLU A 146 3.92 -30.81 -5.13
C GLU A 146 4.93 -29.73 -4.71
N TYR A 147 4.46 -28.66 -4.07
CA TYR A 147 5.29 -27.63 -3.47
C TYR A 147 6.22 -28.23 -2.40
N GLU A 148 5.68 -29.01 -1.46
CA GLU A 148 6.45 -29.70 -0.42
C GLU A 148 7.50 -30.65 -1.00
N LEU A 149 7.13 -31.47 -2.00
CA LEU A 149 8.07 -32.38 -2.67
C LEU A 149 9.21 -31.63 -3.38
N ARG A 150 8.94 -30.46 -3.96
CA ARG A 150 9.96 -29.63 -4.61
C ARG A 150 10.90 -29.00 -3.59
N ILE A 151 10.39 -28.59 -2.43
CA ILE A 151 11.20 -28.10 -1.30
C ILE A 151 12.14 -29.19 -0.81
N GLU A 152 11.61 -30.37 -0.49
CA GLU A 152 12.39 -31.51 0.00
C GLU A 152 13.53 -31.85 -0.97
N ARG A 153 13.23 -31.99 -2.27
CA ARG A 153 14.24 -32.23 -3.30
C ARG A 153 15.31 -31.15 -3.37
N THR A 154 14.95 -29.90 -3.11
CA THR A 154 15.91 -28.79 -3.13
C THR A 154 16.83 -28.86 -1.91
N PHE A 155 16.27 -29.13 -0.73
CA PHE A 155 17.04 -29.27 0.51
C PHE A 155 17.95 -30.51 0.54
N THR A 156 17.65 -31.57 -0.21
CA THR A 156 18.60 -32.67 -0.39
C THR A 156 19.85 -32.28 -1.20
N LYS A 157 19.81 -31.17 -1.95
CA LYS A 157 20.85 -30.79 -2.90
C LYS A 157 21.66 -29.57 -2.47
N TYR A 158 21.04 -28.64 -1.74
CA TYR A 158 21.61 -27.34 -1.47
C TYR A 158 21.36 -26.91 -0.03
N SER A 159 22.41 -26.44 0.63
CA SER A 159 22.34 -25.68 1.87
C SER A 159 21.94 -24.22 1.62
N ALA A 160 21.47 -23.52 2.66
CA ALA A 160 21.12 -22.09 2.58
C ALA A 160 22.29 -21.22 2.08
N SER A 161 23.51 -21.53 2.51
CA SER A 161 24.73 -20.84 2.08
C SER A 161 25.03 -21.07 0.60
N GLU A 162 24.81 -22.29 0.08
CA GLU A 162 24.96 -22.58 -1.35
C GLU A 162 23.87 -21.90 -2.18
N MET A 163 22.61 -21.91 -1.72
CA MET A 163 21.52 -21.16 -2.36
C MET A 163 21.84 -19.67 -2.41
N ALA A 164 22.38 -19.11 -1.31
CA ALA A 164 22.80 -17.72 -1.26
C ALA A 164 23.93 -17.47 -2.25
N ALA A 165 24.93 -18.34 -2.36
CA ALA A 165 26.00 -18.20 -3.34
C ALA A 165 25.46 -18.16 -4.79
N MET A 166 24.43 -18.96 -5.10
CA MET A 166 23.80 -19.07 -6.43
C MET A 166 22.57 -18.17 -6.63
N ALA A 167 22.27 -17.28 -5.69
CA ALA A 167 21.08 -16.44 -5.76
C ALA A 167 21.06 -15.57 -7.01
N VAL A 168 19.88 -15.43 -7.63
CA VAL A 168 19.68 -14.63 -8.85
C VAL A 168 19.76 -13.13 -8.57
N VAL A 169 19.51 -12.72 -7.32
CA VAL A 169 19.68 -11.35 -6.85
C VAL A 169 19.96 -11.34 -5.36
N LYS A 170 20.71 -10.33 -4.90
CA LYS A 170 21.03 -10.07 -3.49
C LYS A 170 20.89 -8.57 -3.22
N CYS A 171 20.56 -8.20 -1.99
CA CYS A 171 20.63 -6.82 -1.54
C CYS A 171 20.94 -6.73 -0.05
N ILE A 172 21.41 -5.57 0.39
CA ILE A 172 21.44 -5.19 1.80
C ILE A 172 20.18 -4.40 2.08
N GLY A 173 19.38 -4.86 3.03
CA GLY A 173 18.12 -4.22 3.37
C GLY A 173 18.31 -2.80 3.92
N GLY A 174 17.51 -1.86 3.42
CA GLY A 174 17.60 -0.45 3.81
C GLY A 174 18.71 0.34 3.11
N LYS A 175 19.48 -0.30 2.22
CA LYS A 175 20.43 0.38 1.33
C LYS A 175 19.88 0.31 -0.08
N ASP A 176 19.81 1.47 -0.74
CA ASP A 176 19.56 1.50 -2.17
C ASP A 176 20.74 0.84 -2.89
N ASP A 177 20.50 0.33 -4.11
CA ASP A 177 21.58 0.01 -5.02
C ASP A 177 22.29 1.35 -5.30
N GLU A 178 23.33 1.68 -4.51
CA GLU A 178 24.28 2.70 -4.91
C GLU A 178 24.73 2.27 -6.31
N ASP A 179 24.50 3.14 -7.28
CA ASP A 179 24.73 2.92 -8.69
C ASP A 179 26.15 2.38 -8.89
N THR A 180 26.32 1.05 -8.87
CA THR A 180 27.65 0.41 -8.85
C THR A 180 28.35 0.53 -10.20
N GLY A 181 27.88 1.42 -11.08
CA GLY A 181 28.48 1.68 -12.38
C GLY A 181 28.40 0.50 -13.34
N GLU A 182 27.68 -0.57 -13.00
CA GLU A 182 27.42 -1.66 -13.93
C GLU A 182 26.19 -1.31 -14.76
N GLU A 183 26.47 -0.63 -15.87
CA GLU A 183 25.56 -0.29 -16.96
C GLU A 183 24.69 -1.49 -17.36
N GLY A 184 23.37 -1.29 -17.38
CA GLY A 184 22.52 -2.30 -18.00
C GLY A 184 21.01 -2.15 -17.89
N VAL A 185 20.42 -0.95 -18.04
CA VAL A 185 19.01 -0.85 -18.50
C VAL A 185 18.83 0.40 -19.37
N THR A 186 18.29 0.22 -20.58
CA THR A 186 18.18 1.24 -21.63
C THR A 186 17.15 2.37 -21.31
N PRO A 187 17.43 3.65 -21.66
CA PRO A 187 16.63 4.83 -21.28
C PRO A 187 15.18 4.95 -21.82
N ASN A 188 14.71 4.04 -22.68
CA ASN A 188 13.50 4.29 -23.49
C ASN A 188 12.14 4.03 -22.78
N ALA A 189 12.11 3.46 -21.57
CA ALA A 189 10.85 3.16 -20.88
C ALA A 189 10.32 4.34 -20.02
N GLN A 190 11.19 5.24 -19.58
CA GLN A 190 10.83 6.33 -18.66
C GLN A 190 10.24 7.55 -19.40
N GLU A 191 10.66 7.79 -20.63
CA GLU A 191 10.24 8.94 -21.44
C GLU A 191 8.80 8.87 -21.97
N ASN A 192 8.23 7.66 -22.10
CA ASN A 192 6.88 7.47 -22.64
C ASN A 192 5.76 7.63 -21.60
N ILE A 193 6.08 7.54 -20.29
CA ILE A 193 5.08 7.70 -19.21
C ILE A 193 4.91 9.18 -18.83
N SER A 194 5.98 9.98 -18.94
CA SER A 194 5.97 11.43 -18.68
C SER A 194 5.10 12.23 -19.65
N LYS A 195 4.73 11.67 -20.82
CA LYS A 195 3.97 12.39 -21.86
C LYS A 195 2.45 12.21 -21.77
N LYS A 196 1.93 11.39 -20.85
CA LYS A 196 0.52 10.96 -20.85
C LYS A 196 -0.34 11.45 -19.68
N TYR A 197 0.25 12.11 -18.68
CA TYR A 197 -0.46 12.66 -17.52
C TYR A 197 -0.10 14.15 -17.32
N PRO A 198 -1.05 14.97 -16.84
CA PRO A 198 -0.84 16.42 -16.73
C PRO A 198 0.25 16.85 -15.75
N ASP A 199 0.74 18.07 -15.94
CA ASP A 199 1.87 18.75 -15.28
C ASP A 199 1.77 18.92 -13.74
N VAL A 200 0.74 18.38 -13.07
CA VAL A 200 0.60 18.51 -11.62
C VAL A 200 1.54 17.52 -10.91
N LYS A 201 2.73 18.02 -10.54
CA LYS A 201 3.77 17.23 -9.86
C LYS A 201 3.45 16.95 -8.38
N ALA A 202 2.68 17.83 -7.73
CA ALA A 202 2.32 17.72 -6.33
C ALA A 202 1.05 18.52 -6.03
N PHE A 203 0.33 18.14 -4.97
CA PHE A 203 -0.75 18.92 -4.37
C PHE A 203 -0.36 19.40 -2.97
N SER A 204 -0.78 20.60 -2.57
CA SER A 204 -0.82 20.97 -1.16
C SER A 204 -2.02 20.30 -0.51
N HIS A 205 -1.80 19.35 0.40
CA HIS A 205 -2.84 18.70 1.19
C HIS A 205 -3.07 19.45 2.49
N ILE A 206 -4.33 19.78 2.76
CA ILE A 206 -4.71 20.72 3.82
C ILE A 206 -5.80 20.12 4.69
N SER A 207 -5.52 20.09 5.99
CA SER A 207 -6.49 19.70 7.00
C SER A 207 -7.22 20.93 7.52
N LEU A 208 -8.55 21.02 7.32
CA LEU A 208 -9.33 22.15 7.83
C LEU A 208 -9.40 22.16 9.36
N HIS A 209 -9.37 21.00 10.02
CA HIS A 209 -9.50 20.91 11.48
C HIS A 209 -8.23 21.31 12.23
N SER A 210 -7.07 21.33 11.58
CA SER A 210 -5.78 21.64 12.21
C SER A 210 -5.00 22.74 11.52
N GLY A 211 -5.39 23.13 10.30
CA GLY A 211 -4.61 24.02 9.44
C GLY A 211 -3.29 23.41 8.95
N HIS A 212 -3.05 22.12 9.20
CA HIS A 212 -1.83 21.46 8.74
C HIS A 212 -1.79 21.43 7.21
N VAL A 213 -0.64 21.79 6.64
CA VAL A 213 -0.37 21.76 5.21
C VAL A 213 0.81 20.83 4.95
N CYS A 214 0.65 19.89 4.02
CA CYS A 214 1.69 18.98 3.59
C CYS A 214 1.73 18.89 2.07
N THR A 215 2.91 18.97 1.47
CA THR A 215 3.07 18.75 0.02
C THR A 215 3.03 17.26 -0.28
N GLN A 216 2.13 16.85 -1.16
CA GLN A 216 1.92 15.47 -1.56
C GLN A 216 2.34 15.30 -3.01
N PRO A 217 3.46 14.64 -3.31
CA PRO A 217 3.93 14.47 -4.68
C PRO A 217 3.14 13.38 -5.40
N TRP A 218 2.98 13.52 -6.73
CA TRP A 218 2.29 12.55 -7.58
C TRP A 218 2.86 11.13 -7.47
N ILE A 219 4.18 11.04 -7.25
CA ILE A 219 4.89 9.76 -7.21
C ILE A 219 4.44 8.86 -6.06
N ASP A 220 3.84 9.42 -5.01
CA ASP A 220 3.36 8.67 -3.86
C ASP A 220 1.97 8.05 -4.09
N ILE A 221 1.37 8.28 -5.26
CA ILE A 221 0.01 7.88 -5.56
C ILE A 221 -0.02 6.62 -6.43
N SER A 222 -0.64 5.57 -5.89
CA SER A 222 -0.90 4.34 -6.64
C SER A 222 -1.77 4.58 -7.87
N GLN A 223 -1.30 4.11 -9.03
CA GLN A 223 -2.05 4.19 -10.30
C GLN A 223 -3.37 3.42 -10.25
N GLN A 224 -3.44 2.33 -9.47
CA GLN A 224 -4.70 1.59 -9.30
C GLN A 224 -5.71 2.41 -8.52
N SER A 225 -5.29 3.01 -7.40
CA SER A 225 -6.16 3.88 -6.60
C SER A 225 -6.63 5.08 -7.43
N MET A 226 -5.75 5.68 -8.24
CA MET A 226 -6.16 6.73 -9.18
C MET A 226 -7.20 6.26 -10.19
N ARG A 227 -7.03 5.07 -10.79
CA ARG A 227 -8.03 4.53 -11.73
C ARG A 227 -9.37 4.31 -11.04
N ALA A 228 -9.36 3.78 -9.82
CA ALA A 228 -10.57 3.61 -9.02
C ALA A 228 -11.26 4.96 -8.74
N CYS A 229 -10.52 5.95 -8.23
CA CYS A 229 -11.06 7.31 -8.00
C CYS A 229 -11.50 8.00 -9.29
N ARG A 230 -10.82 7.78 -10.42
CA ARG A 230 -11.25 8.27 -11.73
C ARG A 230 -12.59 7.63 -12.15
N GLY A 231 -12.78 6.34 -11.87
CA GLY A 231 -14.07 5.67 -12.03
C GLY A 231 -15.17 6.35 -11.23
N LEU A 232 -14.92 6.65 -9.95
CA LEU A 232 -15.88 7.39 -9.11
C LEU A 232 -16.25 8.75 -9.71
N ILE A 233 -15.26 9.51 -10.21
CA ILE A 233 -15.49 10.79 -10.87
C ILE A 233 -16.38 10.62 -12.12
N VAL A 234 -16.06 9.66 -12.98
CA VAL A 234 -16.83 9.38 -14.21
C VAL A 234 -18.26 8.98 -13.88
N ASP A 235 -18.45 8.05 -12.95
CA ASP A 235 -19.77 7.55 -12.54
C ASP A 235 -20.65 8.66 -11.94
N SER A 236 -20.02 9.63 -11.27
CA SER A 236 -20.75 10.73 -10.63
C SER A 236 -21.23 11.82 -11.60
N ARG A 237 -20.82 11.82 -12.87
CA ARG A 237 -21.10 12.94 -13.81
C ARG A 237 -22.58 13.22 -14.02
N GLU A 238 -23.41 12.19 -14.08
CA GLU A 238 -24.84 12.34 -14.42
C GLU A 238 -25.69 12.73 -13.22
N THR A 239 -25.37 12.20 -12.04
CA THR A 239 -26.25 12.31 -10.85
C THR A 239 -25.61 13.06 -9.69
N GLY A 240 -24.31 13.34 -9.78
CA GLY A 240 -23.47 13.74 -8.65
C GLY A 240 -23.16 12.62 -7.66
N TRP A 241 -23.72 11.42 -7.82
CA TRP A 241 -23.58 10.33 -6.86
C TRP A 241 -22.85 9.12 -7.45
N THR A 242 -22.01 8.50 -6.63
CA THR A 242 -21.34 7.23 -6.91
C THR A 242 -21.18 6.42 -5.63
N ARG A 243 -20.60 5.23 -5.72
CA ARG A 243 -20.41 4.29 -4.62
C ARG A 243 -19.00 3.75 -4.64
N MET A 244 -18.29 3.96 -3.54
CA MET A 244 -17.00 3.33 -3.32
C MET A 244 -17.20 2.03 -2.53
N ILE A 245 -16.56 0.95 -2.98
CA ILE A 245 -16.60 -0.34 -2.31
C ILE A 245 -15.22 -0.61 -1.72
N LEU A 246 -15.15 -0.72 -0.39
CA LEU A 246 -13.94 -1.03 0.35
C LEU A 246 -14.28 -2.06 1.43
N ASP A 247 -13.54 -3.17 1.49
CA ASP A 247 -13.76 -4.25 2.46
C ASP A 247 -15.21 -4.72 2.60
N LYS A 248 -15.90 -4.86 1.44
CA LYS A 248 -17.32 -5.24 1.31
C LYS A 248 -18.32 -4.23 1.90
N LYS A 249 -17.84 -3.06 2.33
CA LYS A 249 -18.67 -1.93 2.73
C LYS A 249 -18.86 -1.00 1.54
N ILE A 250 -20.05 -0.40 1.46
CA ILE A 250 -20.41 0.54 0.40
C ILE A 250 -20.47 1.93 1.03
N TYR A 251 -19.58 2.81 0.59
CA TYR A 251 -19.53 4.21 0.99
C TYR A 251 -20.18 5.05 -0.11
N PRO A 252 -21.33 5.71 0.16
CA PRO A 252 -21.87 6.69 -0.75
C PRO A 252 -20.91 7.87 -0.90
N VAL A 253 -20.68 8.30 -2.13
CA VAL A 253 -19.85 9.46 -2.43
C VAL A 253 -20.65 10.41 -3.31
N TYR A 254 -20.80 11.65 -2.87
CA TYR A 254 -21.28 12.74 -3.72
C TYR A 254 -20.08 13.50 -4.28
N ILE A 255 -20.05 13.73 -5.58
CA ILE A 255 -19.00 14.47 -6.29
C ILE A 255 -19.68 15.48 -7.20
N HIS A 256 -19.25 16.73 -7.11
CA HIS A 256 -19.67 17.82 -7.99
C HIS A 256 -18.44 18.40 -8.68
N LEU A 257 -18.49 18.46 -10.00
CA LEU A 257 -17.43 19.00 -10.84
C LEU A 257 -17.84 20.39 -11.33
N ASP A 258 -16.94 21.36 -11.16
CA ASP A 258 -17.14 22.74 -11.62
C ASP A 258 -15.84 23.23 -12.26
N GLY A 259 -15.73 23.04 -13.58
CA GLY A 259 -14.52 23.34 -14.34
C GLY A 259 -13.28 22.63 -13.79
N SER A 260 -12.31 23.42 -13.31
CA SER A 260 -11.04 22.96 -12.73
C SER A 260 -11.12 22.61 -11.24
N ASN A 261 -12.33 22.47 -10.70
CA ASN A 261 -12.59 22.18 -9.30
C ASN A 261 -13.43 20.92 -9.11
N LEU A 262 -13.21 20.26 -7.98
CA LEU A 262 -14.03 19.15 -7.51
C LEU A 262 -14.46 19.43 -6.07
N LEU A 263 -15.74 19.24 -5.78
CA LEU A 263 -16.31 19.24 -4.44
C LEU A 263 -16.86 17.86 -4.13
N GLY A 264 -16.60 17.34 -2.92
CA GLY A 264 -16.96 15.98 -2.56
C GLY A 264 -17.47 15.82 -1.15
N LYS A 265 -18.34 14.83 -0.96
CA LYS A 265 -18.84 14.37 0.34
C LYS A 265 -18.77 12.84 0.39
N LEU A 266 -18.16 12.31 1.44
CA LEU A 266 -18.05 10.89 1.72
C LEU A 266 -18.92 10.54 2.93
N TYR A 267 -19.76 9.53 2.81
CA TYR A 267 -20.70 9.12 3.85
C TYR A 267 -20.31 7.76 4.43
N LEU A 268 -20.65 7.52 5.71
CA LEU A 268 -20.47 6.21 6.32
C LEU A 268 -21.39 5.15 5.68
N PRO A 269 -21.05 3.85 5.78
CA PRO A 269 -21.87 2.75 5.31
C PRO A 269 -23.15 2.56 6.14
N SER A 270 -24.12 3.47 6.04
CA SER A 270 -25.40 3.35 6.75
C SER A 270 -26.43 2.59 5.91
N LYS A 271 -27.25 1.76 6.56
CA LYS A 271 -28.45 1.14 5.95
C LYS A 271 -29.52 2.19 5.56
N ASN A 272 -29.46 3.38 6.16
CA ASN A 272 -30.32 4.51 5.83
C ASN A 272 -29.47 5.62 5.22
N ILE A 273 -29.48 5.71 3.89
CA ILE A 273 -28.78 6.74 3.09
C ILE A 273 -29.21 8.16 3.50
N LYS A 274 -30.33 8.31 4.23
CA LYS A 274 -30.81 9.58 4.79
C LYS A 274 -30.04 10.10 6.01
N SER A 275 -28.88 9.55 6.37
CA SER A 275 -27.99 10.30 7.26
C SER A 275 -27.45 11.49 6.46
N ASP A 276 -28.13 12.63 6.54
CA ASP A 276 -27.81 13.86 5.79
C ASP A 276 -26.42 14.42 6.13
N HIS A 277 -25.75 13.86 7.14
CA HIS A 277 -24.43 14.26 7.57
C HIS A 277 -23.33 13.46 6.87
N PRO A 278 -22.48 14.10 6.04
CA PRO A 278 -21.29 13.46 5.52
C PRO A 278 -20.32 13.17 6.67
N ALA A 279 -19.49 12.15 6.49
CA ALA A 279 -18.42 11.80 7.42
C ALA A 279 -17.12 12.52 7.08
N VAL A 280 -16.90 12.84 5.80
CA VAL A 280 -15.86 13.76 5.34
C VAL A 280 -16.41 14.63 4.23
N VAL A 281 -16.07 15.91 4.27
CA VAL A 281 -16.22 16.81 3.12
C VAL A 281 -14.84 17.17 2.59
N PHE A 282 -14.69 17.27 1.28
CA PHE A 282 -13.41 17.56 0.65
C PHE A 282 -13.58 18.40 -0.61
N ALA A 283 -12.50 19.07 -1.00
CA ALA A 283 -12.44 19.85 -2.22
C ALA A 283 -11.05 19.76 -2.87
N VAL A 284 -11.01 19.88 -4.19
CA VAL A 284 -9.78 19.91 -4.99
C VAL A 284 -9.85 21.11 -5.92
N ALA A 285 -8.77 21.89 -5.98
CA ALA A 285 -8.58 22.90 -7.03
C ALA A 285 -7.29 22.61 -7.79
N ALA A 286 -7.41 22.31 -9.08
CA ALA A 286 -6.26 22.00 -9.93
C ALA A 286 -5.60 23.27 -10.51
N VAL A 287 -6.34 24.38 -10.64
CA VAL A 287 -5.89 25.63 -11.29
C VAL A 287 -6.25 26.85 -10.44
N ALA A 288 -5.43 27.90 -10.51
CA ALA A 288 -5.43 29.06 -9.59
C ALA A 288 -6.70 29.90 -9.66
N GLU A 289 -7.22 30.05 -10.87
CA GLU A 289 -8.24 31.03 -11.22
C GLU A 289 -9.56 30.77 -10.48
N ASN A 290 -9.87 29.51 -10.16
CA ASN A 290 -11.19 29.13 -9.65
C ASN A 290 -11.18 28.48 -8.26
N GLY A 291 -10.04 28.41 -7.56
CA GLY A 291 -9.96 27.75 -6.25
C GLY A 291 -10.71 28.45 -5.11
N GLU A 292 -11.15 29.70 -5.27
CA GLU A 292 -11.80 30.42 -4.16
C GLU A 292 -13.19 29.88 -3.80
N GLN A 293 -14.02 29.62 -4.82
CA GLN A 293 -15.38 29.11 -4.62
C GLN A 293 -15.40 27.75 -3.89
N PRO A 294 -14.66 26.70 -4.31
CA PRO A 294 -14.65 25.43 -3.58
C PRO A 294 -14.06 25.57 -2.18
N TRP A 295 -13.09 26.47 -1.95
CA TRP A 295 -12.53 26.75 -0.63
C TRP A 295 -13.60 27.32 0.32
N ARG A 296 -14.33 28.36 -0.12
CA ARG A 296 -15.45 28.94 0.66
C ARG A 296 -16.57 27.93 0.89
N LYS A 297 -16.90 27.12 -0.12
CA LYS A 297 -17.94 26.09 0.00
C LYS A 297 -17.57 25.00 0.99
N LEU A 298 -16.29 24.62 1.04
CA LEU A 298 -15.78 23.65 2.01
C LEU A 298 -15.87 24.20 3.45
N HIS A 299 -15.61 25.49 3.66
CA HIS A 299 -15.80 26.14 4.97
C HIS A 299 -17.29 26.23 5.35
N GLU A 300 -18.16 26.56 4.39
CA GLU A 300 -19.62 26.56 4.61
C GLU A 300 -20.10 25.18 5.07
N TRP A 301 -19.63 24.10 4.43
CA TRP A 301 -19.96 22.73 4.84
C TRP A 301 -19.36 22.31 6.18
N SER A 302 -18.16 22.79 6.50
CA SER A 302 -17.46 22.47 7.74
C SER A 302 -18.00 23.25 8.94
N GLY A 303 -18.66 24.38 8.69
CA GLY A 303 -19.20 25.26 9.73
C GLY A 303 -18.12 25.73 10.70
N GLN A 304 -18.42 25.67 12.00
CA GLN A 304 -17.52 26.12 13.07
C GLN A 304 -16.38 25.14 13.36
N LEU A 305 -16.35 23.97 12.72
CA LEU A 305 -15.31 22.96 12.98
C LEU A 305 -13.99 23.27 12.26
N ALA A 306 -14.02 24.10 11.20
CA ALA A 306 -12.81 24.50 10.49
C ALA A 306 -11.99 25.53 11.29
N LEU A 307 -10.68 25.28 11.42
CA LEU A 307 -9.73 26.20 12.04
C LEU A 307 -8.98 27.08 11.01
N THR A 308 -9.11 26.78 9.72
CA THR A 308 -8.56 27.61 8.64
C THR A 308 -9.45 28.82 8.34
N ASN A 309 -8.88 29.84 7.70
CA ASN A 309 -9.62 31.06 7.34
C ASN A 309 -10.27 30.93 5.95
N PRO A 310 -11.60 31.09 5.81
CA PRO A 310 -12.30 31.04 4.52
C PRO A 310 -11.85 32.14 3.54
N ASP A 311 -11.27 33.23 4.01
CA ASP A 311 -10.76 34.34 3.19
C ASP A 311 -9.28 34.19 2.81
N CYS A 312 -8.56 33.22 3.38
CA CYS A 312 -7.16 32.94 3.06
C CYS A 312 -7.04 31.64 2.26
N LYS A 313 -7.35 31.71 0.96
CA LYS A 313 -7.27 30.51 0.10
C LYS A 313 -5.82 30.01 -0.05
N PRO A 314 -5.60 28.69 -0.17
CA PRO A 314 -4.28 28.13 -0.40
C PRO A 314 -3.77 28.38 -1.83
N THR A 315 -2.46 28.31 -2.01
CA THR A 315 -1.85 28.27 -3.35
C THR A 315 -2.21 26.95 -4.03
N VAL A 316 -2.66 27.02 -5.28
CA VAL A 316 -2.96 25.86 -6.11
C VAL A 316 -1.68 25.16 -6.60
N PRO A 317 -1.75 23.89 -7.00
CA PRO A 317 -2.90 22.98 -6.83
C PRO A 317 -3.01 22.51 -5.36
N TRP A 318 -4.23 22.40 -4.86
CA TRP A 318 -4.48 21.97 -3.48
C TRP A 318 -5.64 20.98 -3.37
N VAL A 319 -5.59 20.17 -2.32
CA VAL A 319 -6.68 19.32 -1.85
C VAL A 319 -6.88 19.58 -0.38
N ALA A 320 -8.11 19.78 0.02
CA ALA A 320 -8.45 20.11 1.39
C ALA A 320 -9.64 19.29 1.85
N ALA A 321 -9.66 18.91 3.12
CA ALA A 321 -10.72 18.10 3.67
C ALA A 321 -10.98 18.36 5.14
N MET A 322 -12.19 17.98 5.55
CA MET A 322 -12.68 18.10 6.90
C MET A 322 -13.41 16.82 7.32
N PRO A 323 -12.89 16.09 8.33
CA PRO A 323 -13.65 15.08 9.03
C PRO A 323 -14.84 15.71 9.76
N MET A 324 -16.02 15.12 9.56
CA MET A 324 -17.30 15.59 10.08
C MET A 324 -17.84 14.53 11.04
N PRO A 325 -17.48 14.59 12.35
CA PRO A 325 -17.99 13.65 13.32
C PRO A 325 -19.52 13.83 13.45
N PRO A 326 -20.35 12.79 13.25
CA PRO A 326 -21.79 12.89 13.47
C PRO A 326 -22.13 13.29 14.91
N HIS A 327 -23.11 14.18 15.05
CA HIS A 327 -23.51 14.76 16.34
C HIS A 327 -24.10 13.73 17.32
N ASP A 328 -24.81 12.71 16.83
CA ASP A 328 -25.50 11.69 17.63
C ASP A 328 -24.93 10.29 17.36
N MET A 329 -23.65 10.10 17.65
CA MET A 329 -22.94 8.89 17.27
C MET A 329 -23.17 7.77 18.29
N GLY A 330 -24.03 6.80 17.95
CA GLY A 330 -24.04 5.51 18.64
C GLY A 330 -22.70 4.78 18.44
N MET A 331 -22.34 3.89 19.38
CA MET A 331 -21.06 3.14 19.34
C MET A 331 -20.74 2.44 18.00
N PRO A 332 -21.70 1.84 17.26
CA PRO A 332 -21.40 1.24 15.96
C PRO A 332 -20.89 2.27 14.92
N SER A 333 -21.53 3.43 14.84
CA SER A 333 -21.15 4.50 13.92
C SER A 333 -19.79 5.11 14.29
N LEU A 334 -19.42 5.08 15.58
CA LEU A 334 -18.10 5.53 16.04
C LEU A 334 -16.97 4.62 15.56
N LEU A 335 -17.15 3.31 15.65
CA LEU A 335 -16.13 2.39 15.16
C LEU A 335 -15.94 2.50 13.65
N GLU A 336 -17.03 2.63 12.89
CA GLU A 336 -16.97 2.84 11.43
C GLU A 336 -16.33 4.18 11.06
N TYR A 337 -16.61 5.23 11.83
CA TYR A 337 -15.96 6.53 11.66
C TYR A 337 -14.47 6.46 11.96
N LEU A 338 -14.06 5.81 13.05
CA LEU A 338 -12.64 5.64 13.37
C LEU A 338 -11.92 4.80 12.32
N GLU A 339 -12.56 3.77 11.78
CA GLU A 339 -12.03 2.98 10.67
C GLU A 339 -11.86 3.83 9.40
N LEU A 340 -12.86 4.63 9.02
CA LEU A 340 -12.78 5.59 7.92
C LEU A 340 -11.56 6.52 8.07
N MET A 341 -11.31 7.02 9.28
CA MET A 341 -10.18 7.93 9.55
C MET A 341 -8.81 7.29 9.30
N THR A 342 -8.70 5.96 9.26
CA THR A 342 -7.42 5.29 9.00
C THR A 342 -6.95 5.40 7.55
N TRP A 343 -7.85 5.66 6.61
CA TRP A 343 -7.53 5.67 5.17
C TRP A 343 -8.05 6.89 4.42
N VAL A 344 -8.93 7.72 5.01
CA VAL A 344 -9.55 8.83 4.26
C VAL A 344 -8.55 9.88 3.78
N GLY A 345 -7.45 10.05 4.51
CA GLY A 345 -6.33 10.91 4.09
C GLY A 345 -5.66 10.43 2.79
N ASP A 346 -5.58 9.11 2.57
CA ASP A 346 -5.10 8.57 1.29
C ASP A 346 -6.15 8.77 0.19
N PHE A 347 -7.42 8.52 0.51
CA PHE A 347 -8.52 8.66 -0.46
C PHE A 347 -8.58 10.06 -1.06
N GLU A 348 -8.53 11.12 -0.25
CA GLU A 348 -8.61 12.50 -0.74
C GLU A 348 -7.40 12.91 -1.58
N ARG A 349 -6.19 12.47 -1.20
CA ARG A 349 -4.98 12.68 -2.00
C ARG A 349 -5.11 12.02 -3.37
N VAL A 350 -5.46 10.73 -3.39
CA VAL A 350 -5.66 9.98 -4.64
C VAL A 350 -6.74 10.63 -5.49
N MET A 351 -7.85 11.07 -4.88
CA MET A 351 -8.96 11.73 -5.57
C MET A 351 -8.50 13.03 -6.25
N ALA A 352 -7.64 13.82 -5.61
CA ALA A 352 -7.10 15.05 -6.19
C ALA A 352 -6.31 14.81 -7.48
N PHE A 353 -5.45 13.80 -7.45
CA PHE A 353 -4.64 13.42 -8.61
C PHE A 353 -5.46 12.72 -9.70
N ALA A 354 -6.44 11.89 -9.32
CA ALA A 354 -7.40 11.32 -10.25
C ALA A 354 -8.22 12.40 -10.96
N PHE A 355 -8.66 13.43 -10.23
CA PHE A 355 -9.36 14.58 -10.77
C PHE A 355 -8.49 15.40 -11.71
N SER A 356 -7.24 15.72 -11.32
CA SER A 356 -6.30 16.40 -12.22
C SER A 356 -6.12 15.61 -13.52
N SER A 357 -5.85 14.30 -13.43
CA SER A 357 -5.73 13.43 -14.59
C SER A 357 -7.00 13.38 -15.45
N TYR A 358 -8.18 13.45 -14.83
CA TYR A 358 -9.46 13.51 -15.52
C TYR A 358 -9.67 14.86 -16.21
N PHE A 359 -9.40 15.97 -15.52
CA PHE A 359 -9.60 17.33 -16.03
C PHE A 359 -8.72 17.61 -17.26
N TYR A 360 -7.45 17.21 -17.23
CA TYR A 360 -6.53 17.46 -18.32
C TYR A 360 -6.50 16.37 -19.41
N SER A 361 -7.28 15.29 -19.29
CA SER A 361 -7.37 14.33 -20.39
C SER A 361 -8.14 14.95 -21.56
N LYS A 362 -7.56 14.85 -22.77
CA LYS A 362 -8.11 15.43 -24.01
C LYS A 362 -9.56 15.04 -24.32
N ASP A 363 -10.06 13.95 -23.74
CA ASP A 363 -11.43 13.48 -23.95
C ASP A 363 -12.49 14.30 -23.18
N ASN A 364 -12.08 15.28 -22.35
CA ASN A 364 -12.96 16.09 -21.50
C ASN A 364 -12.93 17.60 -21.80
N ILE A 365 -12.13 18.03 -22.78
CA ILE A 365 -12.14 19.39 -23.37
C ILE A 365 -12.77 19.25 -24.74
#